data_AF-A0A3D5U6P3-F1
#
_entry.id   AF-A0A3D5U6P3-F1
#
_cell.length_a   1.000
_cell.length_b   1.000
_cell.length_c   1.000
_cell.angle_alpha   90.00
_cell.angle_beta   90.00
_cell.angle_gamma   90.00
#
_symmetry.space_group_name_H-M   'P 1'
#
loop_
_entity.id
_entity.type
_entity.pdbx_description
1 polymer ?
#
loop_
_entity_poly.entity_id
_entity_poly.type
_entity_poly.pdbx_seq_one_letter_code
_entity_poly.pdbx_strand_id
1 'polypeptide(L)' 'TFVCDFPKEISPLAKAKPDNPLLADRFELIIAGGEFANAFSELNDPLDQRERLEAQAKLRAMGDDEA' A
#
# COMPACT_ATOMS: atom_id res chain seq x y z
N THR A 1 -6.21 -0.84 18.48
CA THR A 1 -4.83 -1.29 18.21
C THR A 1 -4.41 -0.73 16.89
N PHE A 2 -3.16 -0.25 16.77
CA PHE A 2 -2.59 0.09 15.47
C PHE A 2 -1.81 -1.12 14.96
N VAL A 3 -2.20 -1.61 13.79
CA VAL A 3 -1.42 -2.60 13.03
C VAL A 3 -0.59 -1.80 12.04
N CYS A 4 0.73 -1.99 12.04
CA CYS A 4 1.66 -1.21 11.21
C CYS A 4 2.48 -2.15 10.32
N ASP A 5 3.23 -1.56 9.39
CA ASP A 5 4.27 -2.24 8.60
C ASP A 5 3.69 -3.31 7.65
N PHE A 6 2.82 -2.85 6.76
CA PHE A 6 2.23 -3.70 5.73
C PHE A 6 3.23 -3.98 4.60
N PRO A 7 3.13 -5.13 3.89
CA PRO A 7 3.91 -5.35 2.68
C PRO A 7 3.68 -4.24 1.64
N LYS A 8 4.77 -3.78 1.00
CA LYS A 8 4.70 -2.74 -0.03
C LYS A 8 3.84 -3.16 -1.23
N GLU A 9 3.89 -4.44 -1.59
CA GLU A 9 3.18 -5.00 -2.76
C GLU A 9 1.66 -4.80 -2.69
N ILE A 10 1.08 -4.81 -1.48
CA ILE A 10 -0.36 -4.60 -1.26
C ILE A 10 -0.71 -3.15 -0.90
N SER A 11 0.27 -2.25 -0.95
CA SER A 11 0.12 -0.84 -0.55
C SER A 11 0.67 0.07 -1.65
N PRO A 12 0.06 0.07 -2.86
CA PRO A 12 0.61 0.70 -4.07
C PRO A 12 0.82 2.20 -3.90
N LEU A 13 -0.04 2.86 -3.13
CA LEU A 13 -0.02 4.31 -2.89
C LEU A 13 0.80 4.72 -1.66
N ALA A 14 1.24 3.75 -0.85
CA ALA A 14 2.02 4.03 0.34
C ALA A 14 3.51 4.11 0.02
N LYS A 15 4.19 5.05 0.66
CA LYS A 15 5.64 5.20 0.60
C LYS A 15 6.31 3.99 1.25
N ALA A 16 7.46 3.59 0.71
CA ALA A 16 8.28 2.57 1.34
C ALA A 16 8.86 3.07 2.67
N LYS A 17 8.94 2.19 3.67
CA LYS A 17 9.53 2.52 4.96
C LYS A 17 11.04 2.77 4.78
N PRO A 18 11.60 3.86 5.34
CA PRO A 18 13.02 4.20 5.14
C PRO A 18 14.00 3.08 5.53
N ASP A 19 13.69 2.35 6.60
CA ASP A 19 14.56 1.33 7.17
C ASP A 19 14.36 -0.06 6.53
N ASN A 20 13.23 -0.27 5.85
CA ASN A 20 12.91 -1.52 5.17
C ASN A 20 12.04 -1.28 3.92
N PRO A 21 12.65 -1.21 2.72
CA PRO A 21 11.94 -0.94 1.46
C PRO A 21 10.94 -2.02 1.00
N LEU A 22 10.87 -3.16 1.70
CA LEU A 22 9.86 -4.20 1.47
C LEU A 22 8.54 -3.90 2.20
N LEU A 23 8.56 -2.97 3.16
CA LEU A 23 7.41 -2.55 3.95
C LEU A 23 6.94 -1.17 3.51
N ALA A 24 5.64 -0.95 3.58
CA ALA A 24 5.01 0.35 3.44
C ALA A 24 4.92 1.05 4.79
N ASP A 25 5.12 2.37 4.79
CA ASP A 25 4.88 3.24 5.94
C ASP A 25 3.37 3.49 6.07
N ARG A 26 2.65 2.46 6.52
CA ARG A 26 1.20 2.36 6.62
C ARG A 26 0.80 1.80 7.98
N PHE A 27 -0.33 2.27 8.50
CA PHE A 27 -1.00 1.65 9.64
C PHE A 27 -2.52 1.58 9.44
N GLU A 28 -3.15 0.65 10.16
CA GLU A 28 -4.59 0.53 10.30
C GLU A 28 -5.01 0.59 11.76
N LEU A 29 -6.10 1.30 12.04
CA LEU A 29 -6.73 1.33 13.37
C LEU A 29 -7.77 0.22 13.46
N ILE A 30 -7.51 -0.74 14.34
CA ILE A 30 -8.44 -1.82 14.65
C ILE A 30 -9.13 -1.56 16.00
N ILE A 31 -10.46 -1.62 16.03
CA ILE A 31 -11.28 -1.51 17.24
C ILE A 31 -12.22 -2.72 17.30
N ALA A 32 -12.21 -3.47 18.40
CA ALA A 32 -13.05 -4.67 18.58
C ALA A 32 -13.00 -5.68 17.42
N GLY A 33 -11.85 -5.79 16.73
CA GLY A 33 -11.64 -6.71 15.61
C GLY A 33 -12.06 -6.18 14.22
N GLY A 34 -12.68 -5.00 14.14
CA GLY A 34 -12.97 -4.32 12.86
C GLY A 34 -11.92 -3.28 12.50
N GLU A 35 -11.76 -2.99 11.20
CA GLU A 35 -10.97 -1.88 10.68
C GLU A 35 -11.78 -0.58 10.73
N PHE A 36 -11.21 0.48 11.31
CA PHE A 36 -11.86 1.79 11.49
C PHE A 36 -11.10 2.94 10.84
N ALA A 37 -9.81 2.76 10.52
CA ALA A 37 -9.04 3.74 9.77
C ALA A 37 -7.88 3.08 9.04
N ASN A 38 -7.53 3.63 7.89
CA ASN A 38 -6.35 3.31 7.11
C ASN A 38 -5.58 4.61 6.87
N ALA A 39 -4.28 4.62 7.14
CA ALA A 39 -3.44 5.78 6.92
C ALA A 39 -2.03 5.35 6.52
N PHE A 40 -1.40 6.15 5.67
CA PHE A 40 -0.04 5.91 5.20
C PHE A 40 0.66 7.22 4.84
N SER A 41 1.99 7.20 4.87
CA SER A 41 2.78 8.24 4.20
C SER A 41 2.58 8.10 2.70
N GLU A 42 2.05 9.15 2.07
CA GLU A 42 1.74 9.16 0.64
C GLU A 42 2.99 8.96 -0.23
N LEU A 43 2.86 8.11 -1.25
CA LEU A 43 3.86 7.98 -2.29
C LEU A 43 3.88 9.27 -3.12
N ASN A 44 4.97 10.03 -2.99
CA ASN A 44 5.13 11.32 -3.62
C ASN A 44 6.19 11.37 -4.73
N ASP A 45 6.76 10.21 -5.10
CA ASP A 45 7.61 10.07 -6.28
C ASP A 45 6.75 9.70 -7.49
N PRO A 46 6.62 10.59 -8.50
CA PRO A 46 5.76 10.35 -9.66
C PRO A 46 6.26 9.23 -10.58
N LEU A 47 7.56 8.94 -10.59
CA LEU A 47 8.12 7.85 -11.41
C LEU A 47 7.78 6.49 -10.78
N ASP A 48 7.98 6.36 -9.47
CA ASP A 48 7.61 5.16 -8.71
C ASP A 48 6.09 4.94 -8.77
N GLN A 49 5.30 5.99 -8.58
CA GLN A 49 3.84 5.90 -8.65
C GLN A 49 3.36 5.40 -10.02
N ARG A 50 3.93 5.91 -11.12
CA ARG A 50 3.60 5.44 -12.47
C ARG A 50 3.93 3.95 -12.65
N GLU A 51 5.12 3.53 -12.25
CA GLU A 51 5.54 2.12 -12.39
C GLU A 51 4.59 1.17 -11.65
N ARG A 52 4.17 1.53 -10.42
CA ARG A 52 3.23 0.74 -9.64
C ARG A 52 1.84 0.68 -10.27
N LEU A 53 1.33 1.80 -10.78
CA LEU A 53 0.02 1.84 -11.46
C LEU A 53 0.04 1.04 -12.76
N GLU A 54 1.14 1.08 -13.52
CA GLU A 54 1.31 0.24 -14.72
C GLU A 54 1.34 -1.25 -14.37
N ALA A 55 1.94 -1.63 -13.24
CA ALA A 55 1.92 -3.01 -12.75
C ALA A 55 0.50 -3.44 -12.34
N GLN A 56 -0.24 -2.59 -11.61
CA GLN A 56 -1.64 -2.86 -11.26
C GLN A 56 -2.54 -2.99 -12.49
N ALA A 57 -2.37 -2.11 -13.48
CA ALA A 57 -3.12 -2.17 -14.73
C ALA A 57 -2.87 -3.48 -15.50
N LYS A 58 -1.64 -4.00 -15.47
CA LYS A 58 -1.31 -5.32 -16.04
C LYS A 58 -2.01 -6.44 -15.28
N LEU A 59 -2.03 -6.40 -13.95
CA LEU A 59 -2.75 -7.39 -13.12
C LEU A 59 -4.25 -7.36 -13.39
N ARG A 60 -4.86 -6.17 -13.48
CA ARG A 60 -6.27 -6.02 -13.88
C ARG A 60 -6.55 -6.61 -15.26
N ALA A 61 -5.68 -6.37 -16.23
CA ALA A 61 -5.81 -6.95 -17.57
C ALA A 61 -5.72 -8.50 -17.58
N MET A 62 -5.10 -9.09 -16.55
CA MET A 62 -5.00 -10.54 -16.35
C MET A 62 -6.18 -11.13 -15.56
N GLY A 63 -7.18 -10.31 -15.19
CA GLY A 63 -8.42 -10.75 -14.54
C GLY A 63 -8.48 -10.56 -13.03
N ASP A 64 -7.59 -9.73 -12.46
CA ASP A 64 -7.70 -9.29 -11.07
C ASP A 64 -8.63 -8.07 -10.97
N ASP A 65 -9.87 -8.30 -10.57
CA ASP A 65 -10.90 -7.23 -10.48
C ASP A 65 -10.62 -6.20 -9.37
N GLU A 66 -9.73 -6.51 -8.41
CA GLU A 66 -9.39 -5.65 -7.28
C GLU A 66 -8.07 -4.86 -7.46
N ALA A 67 -7.28 -5.19 -8.49
CA ALA A 67 -6.08 -4.45 -8.90
C ALA A 67 -6.43 -3.19 -9.68
#